data_AF-A0A7C3DSU9-F1
#
_entry.id   AF-A0A7C3DSU9-F1
#
_cell.length_a   1.000
_cell.length_b   1.000
_cell.length_c   1.000
_cell.angle_alpha   90.00
_cell.angle_beta   90.00
_cell.angle_gamma   90.00
#
_symmetry.space_group_name_H-M   'P 1'
#
loop_
_entity.id
_entity.type
_entity.pdbx_description
1 polymer ?
#
loop_
_entity_poly.entity_id
_entity_poly.type
_entity_poly.pdbx_seq_one_letter_code
_entity_poly.pdbx_strand_id
1 'polypeptide(L)'
;MLRWRVLVILVSLIFAAALESASAFGLFAFKPSDGEVWTAGFRAFVSRTGMRDDLILQAGFAGSASEFALVVPVPTKPNIGYADAGIFDELYRIVHPKIIPGADTPPNTSSSPKPIRLENIAVIQPSQPEALVMWLQSKGCRVQSEAQRIIQEYANKGFYFVVATVSVVPKPEARWLSPVIISFESDKALLPMRLLALNGRSIPSQVFVSTSVRVSADGLAEYGSAGSPTRSPYRLNEFPMFFQFVRTNTMVTELRGLIDPGAVTADVYFKPNKQKPASGG
;
A
#
# COMPACT_ATOMS: atom_id res chain seq x y z
N MET A 1 -0.44 74.04 4.50
CA MET A 1 -1.84 73.86 4.05
C MET A 1 -1.82 72.71 3.04
N LEU A 2 -1.96 71.45 3.45
CA LEU A 2 -3.21 70.70 3.70
C LEU A 2 -4.21 70.69 2.50
N ARG A 3 -4.55 69.46 2.07
CA ARG A 3 -5.79 68.96 1.38
C ARG A 3 -5.79 68.97 -0.17
N TRP A 4 -6.33 68.01 -0.93
CA TRP A 4 -6.95 66.68 -0.75
C TRP A 4 -7.41 66.21 -2.16
N ARG A 5 -7.41 64.89 -2.44
CA ARG A 5 -8.19 64.10 -3.46
C ARG A 5 -7.35 63.72 -4.70
N VAL A 6 -7.18 62.46 -5.10
CA VAL A 6 -8.18 61.44 -5.53
C VAL A 6 -7.54 60.03 -5.40
N LEU A 7 -7.89 59.21 -4.40
CA LEU A 7 -8.64 57.94 -4.46
C LEU A 7 -8.76 57.23 -5.84
N VAL A 8 -8.50 55.91 -5.93
CA VAL A 8 -9.37 54.85 -6.52
C VAL A 8 -8.58 53.70 -7.21
N ILE A 9 -8.70 52.52 -6.57
CA ILE A 9 -8.76 51.13 -7.09
C ILE A 9 -7.45 50.40 -7.42
N LEU A 10 -7.02 49.43 -6.60
CA LEU A 10 -7.51 48.03 -6.54
C LEU A 10 -7.33 47.26 -7.86
N VAL A 11 -6.09 46.85 -8.13
CA VAL A 11 -5.81 45.55 -8.75
C VAL A 11 -4.76 44.93 -7.83
N SER A 12 -5.12 44.39 -6.66
CA SER A 12 -5.66 43.03 -6.55
C SER A 12 -5.06 42.04 -7.56
N LEU A 13 -3.76 42.16 -7.84
CA LEU A 13 -2.91 40.99 -8.04
C LEU A 13 -2.70 40.32 -6.68
N ILE A 14 -3.83 39.86 -6.10
CA ILE A 14 -3.79 38.66 -5.30
C ILE A 14 -3.40 37.61 -6.33
N PHE A 15 -2.11 37.35 -6.40
CA PHE A 15 -1.57 36.11 -6.90
C PHE A 15 -2.20 35.05 -5.99
N ALA A 16 -3.42 34.65 -6.33
CA ALA A 16 -4.00 33.41 -5.88
C ALA A 16 -3.11 32.36 -6.54
N ALA A 17 -1.95 32.12 -5.93
CA ALA A 17 -1.34 30.82 -5.95
C ALA A 17 -2.51 29.90 -5.60
N ALA A 18 -2.98 29.17 -6.60
CA ALA A 18 -3.90 28.09 -6.38
C ALA A 18 -3.25 27.28 -5.26
N LEU A 19 -3.81 27.39 -4.06
CA LEU A 19 -3.66 26.37 -3.05
C LEU A 19 -4.34 25.18 -3.70
N GLU A 20 -3.58 24.45 -4.51
CA GLU A 20 -3.80 23.04 -4.75
C GLU A 20 -3.74 22.43 -3.35
N SER A 21 -4.90 22.47 -2.67
CA SER A 21 -5.16 21.64 -1.53
C SER A 21 -4.99 20.25 -2.10
N ALA A 22 -3.82 19.67 -1.85
CA ALA A 22 -3.46 18.34 -2.27
C ALA A 22 -4.38 17.39 -1.51
N SER A 23 -5.62 17.28 -1.99
CA SER A 23 -6.58 16.28 -1.59
C SER A 23 -6.03 14.97 -2.15
N ALA A 24 -5.06 14.41 -1.43
CA ALA A 24 -4.41 13.17 -1.81
C ALA A 24 -5.46 12.06 -1.77
N PHE A 25 -5.99 11.73 -2.94
CA PHE A 25 -6.52 10.40 -3.17
C PHE A 25 -5.33 9.45 -3.28
N GLY A 26 -5.51 8.17 -3.02
CA GLY A 26 -4.40 7.22 -3.01
C GLY A 26 -4.96 5.87 -2.66
N LEU A 27 -4.28 5.16 -1.75
CA LEU A 27 -4.98 4.17 -0.95
C LEU A 27 -6.06 4.81 -0.07
N PHE A 28 -5.99 6.12 0.19
CA PHE A 28 -6.91 6.81 1.09
C PHE A 28 -7.84 7.79 0.39
N ALA A 29 -9.06 7.87 0.90
CA ALA A 29 -10.06 8.88 0.54
C ALA A 29 -10.61 9.50 1.83
N PHE A 30 -10.81 10.81 1.87
CA PHE A 30 -11.16 11.50 3.11
C PHE A 30 -12.13 12.66 2.89
N LYS A 31 -12.76 13.06 3.98
CA LYS A 31 -13.63 14.22 4.06
C LYS A 31 -12.79 15.48 4.34
N PRO A 32 -12.75 16.47 3.42
CA PRO A 32 -11.85 17.61 3.56
C PRO A 32 -12.01 18.43 4.85
N SER A 33 -13.23 18.48 5.42
CA SER A 33 -13.47 19.21 6.68
C SER A 33 -12.79 18.58 7.89
N ASP A 34 -12.38 17.31 7.80
CA ASP A 34 -11.86 16.56 8.93
C ASP A 34 -10.32 16.57 8.95
N GLY A 35 -9.69 17.21 7.95
CA GLY A 35 -8.25 17.27 7.76
C GLY A 35 -7.78 16.48 6.55
N GLU A 36 -6.49 16.59 6.23
CA GLU A 36 -5.87 15.86 5.12
C GLU A 36 -5.27 14.54 5.60
N VAL A 37 -5.20 13.55 4.71
CA VAL A 37 -4.46 12.30 4.91
C VAL A 37 -3.82 11.89 3.59
N TRP A 38 -2.63 11.30 3.66
CA TRP A 38 -1.93 10.73 2.52
C TRP A 38 -1.27 9.41 2.89
N THR A 39 -0.92 8.61 1.88
CA THR A 39 -0.13 7.40 2.08
C THR A 39 1.32 7.79 2.37
N ALA A 40 1.76 7.49 3.60
CA ALA A 40 3.11 7.80 4.09
C ALA A 40 4.13 6.67 3.83
N GLY A 41 3.65 5.51 3.39
CA GLY A 41 4.44 4.33 3.05
C GLY A 41 3.55 3.09 2.97
N PHE A 42 4.06 1.98 2.45
CA PHE A 42 3.38 0.69 2.62
C PHE A 42 4.35 -0.48 2.66
N ARG A 43 3.93 -1.55 3.33
CA ARG A 43 4.50 -2.89 3.21
C ARG A 43 3.49 -3.80 2.56
N ALA A 44 3.92 -4.60 1.59
CA ALA A 44 3.07 -5.59 0.95
C ALA A 44 3.77 -6.94 0.91
N PHE A 45 3.02 -8.02 1.05
CA PHE A 45 3.49 -9.36 0.77
C PHE A 45 2.51 -10.04 -0.19
N VAL A 46 3.00 -10.44 -1.36
CA VAL A 46 2.24 -11.17 -2.36
C VAL A 46 2.69 -12.62 -2.34
N SER A 47 1.86 -13.53 -1.82
CA SER A 47 2.12 -14.96 -1.89
C SER A 47 1.24 -15.61 -2.93
N ARG A 48 1.86 -16.17 -3.97
CA ARG A 48 1.13 -16.82 -5.07
C ARG A 48 1.19 -18.34 -4.97
N THR A 49 0.02 -18.98 -5.05
CA THR A 49 -0.15 -20.44 -5.15
C THR A 49 -1.08 -20.79 -6.31
N GLY A 50 -0.51 -21.26 -7.43
CA GLY A 50 -1.28 -21.50 -8.65
C GLY A 50 -1.86 -20.18 -9.20
N MET A 51 -3.20 -20.08 -9.24
CA MET A 51 -3.92 -18.86 -9.62
C MET A 51 -4.34 -18.00 -8.42
N ARG A 52 -4.19 -18.49 -7.19
CA ARG A 52 -4.55 -17.74 -5.98
C ARG A 52 -3.39 -16.86 -5.53
N ASP A 53 -3.66 -15.58 -5.30
CA ASP A 53 -2.77 -14.65 -4.62
C ASP A 53 -3.34 -14.30 -3.25
N ASP A 54 -2.51 -14.37 -2.21
CA ASP A 54 -2.77 -13.75 -0.92
C ASP A 54 -1.95 -12.45 -0.86
N LEU A 55 -2.62 -11.30 -0.96
CA LEU A 55 -2.02 -9.98 -0.79
C LEU A 55 -2.16 -9.54 0.67
N ILE A 56 -1.07 -9.53 1.41
CA ILE A 56 -1.01 -8.94 2.75
C ILE A 56 -0.55 -7.49 2.61
N LEU A 57 -1.41 -6.53 2.90
CA LEU A 57 -1.13 -5.10 2.78
C LEU A 57 -1.14 -4.42 4.15
N GLN A 58 -0.05 -3.72 4.47
CA GLN A 58 0.05 -2.82 5.60
C GLN A 58 0.35 -1.41 5.10
N ALA A 59 -0.67 -0.57 5.08
CA ALA A 59 -0.53 0.82 4.66
C ALA A 59 -0.17 1.73 5.86
N GLY A 60 0.77 2.65 5.62
CA GLY A 60 1.10 3.74 6.51
C GLY A 60 0.42 5.02 6.04
N PHE A 61 -0.06 5.82 6.99
CA PHE A 61 -0.74 7.08 6.72
C PHE A 61 -0.18 8.19 7.61
N ALA A 62 -0.26 9.43 7.15
CA ALA A 62 0.05 10.61 7.93
C ALA A 62 -0.97 11.71 7.60
N GLY A 63 -1.20 12.62 8.55
CA GLY A 63 -2.17 13.70 8.41
C GLY A 63 -3.13 13.82 9.59
N SER A 64 -4.00 14.83 9.52
CA SER A 64 -4.90 15.23 10.61
C SER A 64 -6.33 14.71 10.46
N ALA A 65 -6.64 13.96 9.40
CA ALA A 65 -7.96 13.35 9.24
C ALA A 65 -8.31 12.43 10.42
N SER A 66 -9.47 12.67 11.05
CA SER A 66 -10.01 11.79 12.11
C SER A 66 -10.73 10.56 11.55
N GLU A 67 -11.31 10.67 10.36
CA GLU A 67 -11.93 9.55 9.66
C GLU A 67 -11.56 9.59 8.17
N PHE A 68 -11.21 8.44 7.62
CA PHE A 68 -10.92 8.28 6.19
C PHE A 68 -11.15 6.83 5.76
N ALA A 69 -11.20 6.59 4.45
CA ALA A 69 -11.39 5.29 3.86
C ALA A 69 -10.10 4.75 3.23
N LEU A 70 -9.83 3.46 3.43
CA LEU A 70 -8.88 2.69 2.62
C LEU A 70 -9.62 2.11 1.41
N VAL A 71 -9.02 2.19 0.21
CA VAL A 71 -9.55 1.61 -1.03
C VAL A 71 -8.46 0.77 -1.71
N VAL A 72 -8.72 -0.52 -1.93
CA VAL A 72 -7.79 -1.44 -2.60
C VAL A 72 -8.52 -2.17 -3.74
N PRO A 73 -8.13 -1.94 -5.01
CA PRO A 73 -8.72 -2.63 -6.15
C PRO A 73 -8.11 -4.03 -6.31
N VAL A 74 -8.93 -5.03 -6.64
CA VAL A 74 -8.50 -6.41 -6.86
C VAL A 74 -9.23 -7.05 -8.05
N PRO A 75 -8.59 -7.95 -8.82
CA PRO A 75 -9.07 -8.36 -10.13
C PRO A 75 -10.30 -9.28 -10.10
N THR A 76 -10.49 -10.04 -9.02
CA THR A 76 -11.62 -10.95 -8.84
C THR A 76 -12.18 -10.82 -7.43
N LYS A 77 -13.33 -11.46 -7.17
CA LYS A 77 -14.03 -11.36 -5.88
C LYS A 77 -13.09 -11.82 -4.74
N PRO A 78 -12.72 -10.94 -3.79
CA PRO A 78 -11.77 -11.29 -2.75
C PRO A 78 -12.44 -11.98 -1.56
N ASN A 79 -11.63 -12.74 -0.82
CA ASN A 79 -11.85 -13.06 0.59
C ASN A 79 -10.92 -12.19 1.44
N ILE A 80 -11.43 -11.62 2.54
CA ILE A 80 -10.70 -10.65 3.35
C ILE A 80 -10.52 -11.19 4.76
N GLY A 81 -9.30 -11.05 5.29
CA GLY A 81 -8.95 -11.38 6.67
C GLY A 81 -7.96 -10.38 7.26
N TYR A 82 -7.53 -10.66 8.48
CA TYR A 82 -6.49 -9.89 9.16
C TYR A 82 -5.20 -10.72 9.24
N ALA A 83 -4.05 -10.05 9.09
CA ALA A 83 -2.74 -10.65 9.31
C ALA A 83 -2.09 -10.04 10.56
N ASP A 84 -1.26 -10.84 11.23
CA ASP A 84 -0.36 -10.31 12.25
C ASP A 84 0.72 -9.44 11.58
N ALA A 85 1.02 -8.28 12.17
CA ALA A 85 2.05 -7.37 11.67
C ALA A 85 3.47 -7.98 11.71
N GLY A 86 3.70 -8.96 12.58
CA GLY A 86 4.96 -9.69 12.70
C GLY A 86 5.38 -10.43 11.44
N ILE A 87 4.47 -10.68 10.48
CA ILE A 87 4.82 -11.31 9.19
C ILE A 87 5.95 -10.56 8.47
N PHE A 88 5.93 -9.23 8.46
CA PHE A 88 6.95 -8.44 7.75
C PHE A 88 8.31 -8.52 8.44
N ASP A 89 8.33 -8.63 9.77
CA ASP A 89 9.56 -8.79 10.54
C ASP A 89 10.15 -10.19 10.35
N GLU A 90 9.30 -11.23 10.31
CA GLU A 90 9.71 -12.59 9.94
C GLU A 90 10.30 -12.65 8.53
N LEU A 91 9.59 -12.11 7.52
CA LEU A 91 10.05 -12.07 6.14
C LEU A 91 11.37 -11.31 6.01
N TYR A 92 11.51 -10.17 6.70
CA TYR A 92 12.76 -9.40 6.71
C TYR A 92 13.92 -10.21 7.30
N ARG A 93 13.72 -10.88 8.45
CA ARG A 93 14.76 -11.73 9.08
C ARG A 93 15.15 -12.92 8.21
N ILE A 94 14.22 -13.44 7.42
CA ILE A 94 14.46 -14.55 6.49
C ILE A 94 15.25 -14.10 5.27
N VAL A 95 14.91 -12.94 4.70
CA VAL A 95 15.63 -12.40 3.53
C VAL A 95 17.00 -11.82 3.92
N HIS A 96 17.15 -11.34 5.15
CA HIS A 96 18.40 -10.80 5.71
C HIS A 96 18.87 -11.61 6.92
N PRO A 97 19.32 -12.86 6.74
CA PRO A 97 19.81 -13.67 7.84
C PRO A 97 21.03 -13.01 8.48
N LYS A 98 20.91 -12.57 9.73
CA LYS A 98 22.07 -12.19 10.52
C LYS A 98 22.79 -13.45 10.97
N ILE A 99 24.00 -13.68 10.47
CA ILE A 99 24.92 -14.65 11.08
C ILE A 99 25.49 -13.97 12.33
N ILE A 100 24.86 -14.16 13.49
CA ILE A 100 25.46 -13.78 14.77
C ILE A 100 25.92 -15.07 15.45
N PRO A 101 27.23 -15.37 15.51
CA PRO A 101 27.73 -16.44 16.35
C PRO A 101 27.41 -16.11 17.82
N GLY A 102 26.60 -16.94 18.48
CA GLY A 102 26.46 -16.92 19.95
C GLY A 102 25.50 -15.91 20.58
N ALA A 103 24.50 -15.38 19.87
CA ALA A 103 23.47 -14.54 20.50
C ALA A 103 22.19 -15.33 20.80
N ASP A 104 22.19 -16.03 21.94
CA ASP A 104 20.96 -16.33 22.65
C ASP A 104 20.38 -15.00 23.15
N THR A 105 19.38 -14.48 22.42
CA THR A 105 18.22 -13.68 22.86
C THR A 105 17.80 -12.77 21.69
N PRO A 106 16.57 -12.88 21.15
CA PRO A 106 16.06 -11.92 20.18
C PRO A 106 16.01 -10.53 20.82
N PRO A 107 16.39 -9.44 20.14
CA PRO A 107 16.15 -8.11 20.66
C PRO A 107 14.63 -7.91 20.76
N ASN A 108 14.11 -8.10 21.96
CA ASN A 108 12.75 -7.78 22.34
C ASN A 108 12.63 -6.26 22.45
N THR A 109 11.50 -5.76 21.95
CA THR A 109 10.97 -4.40 22.10
C THR A 109 11.52 -3.32 21.16
N SER A 110 11.26 -3.48 19.86
CA SER A 110 10.82 -2.30 19.11
C SER A 110 9.43 -1.93 19.66
N SER A 111 9.34 -0.86 20.44
CA SER A 111 8.09 -0.23 20.88
C SER A 111 7.38 0.47 19.71
N SER A 112 7.28 -0.20 18.55
CA SER A 112 6.50 0.28 17.43
C SER A 112 5.06 0.47 17.91
N PRO A 113 4.46 1.66 17.71
CA PRO A 113 3.08 1.90 18.11
C PRO A 113 2.18 0.80 17.54
N LYS A 114 1.24 0.31 18.37
CA LYS A 114 0.29 -0.72 17.96
C LYS A 114 -0.43 -0.25 16.68
N PRO A 115 -0.45 -1.07 15.61
CA PRO A 115 -1.13 -0.70 14.39
C PRO A 115 -2.62 -0.42 14.61
N ILE A 116 -3.13 0.55 13.87
CA ILE A 116 -4.52 1.01 13.93
C ILE A 116 -5.40 0.03 13.15
N ARG A 117 -6.52 -0.40 13.73
CA ARG A 117 -7.41 -1.36 13.06
C ARG A 117 -8.29 -0.69 12.02
N LEU A 118 -8.68 -1.48 11.03
CA LEU A 118 -9.71 -1.13 10.07
C LEU A 118 -11.09 -1.47 10.63
N GLU A 119 -12.09 -0.72 10.21
CA GLU A 119 -13.49 -0.88 10.57
C GLU A 119 -14.35 -0.98 9.30
N ASN A 120 -15.55 -1.54 9.40
CA ASN A 120 -16.56 -1.54 8.33
C ASN A 120 -16.02 -1.98 6.95
N ILE A 121 -15.26 -3.08 6.92
CA ILE A 121 -14.71 -3.61 5.68
C ILE A 121 -15.84 -4.10 4.78
N ALA A 122 -15.86 -3.66 3.52
CA ALA A 122 -16.83 -4.07 2.51
C ALA A 122 -16.15 -4.35 1.16
N VAL A 123 -16.86 -5.10 0.30
CA VAL A 123 -16.45 -5.41 -1.06
C VAL A 123 -17.47 -4.83 -2.03
N ILE A 124 -17.01 -3.96 -2.93
CA ILE A 124 -17.82 -3.33 -3.97
C ILE A 124 -17.54 -4.03 -5.30
N GLN A 125 -18.59 -4.36 -6.04
CA GLN A 125 -18.52 -5.13 -7.29
C GLN A 125 -18.26 -4.22 -8.50
N PRO A 126 -17.60 -4.72 -9.55
CA PRO A 126 -17.29 -3.96 -10.77
C PRO A 126 -18.53 -3.45 -11.50
N SER A 127 -19.65 -4.18 -11.43
CA SER A 127 -20.91 -3.81 -12.08
C SER A 127 -21.61 -2.59 -11.45
N GLN A 128 -21.04 -2.03 -10.39
CA GLN A 128 -21.57 -0.87 -9.68
C GLN A 128 -20.43 0.14 -9.39
N PRO A 129 -19.76 0.68 -10.41
CA PRO A 129 -18.68 1.65 -10.20
C PRO A 129 -19.16 2.89 -9.47
N GLU A 130 -20.40 3.33 -9.72
CA GLU A 130 -21.00 4.45 -8.99
C GLU A 130 -21.18 4.13 -7.50
N ALA A 131 -21.34 2.85 -7.12
CA ALA A 131 -21.50 2.46 -5.72
C ALA A 131 -20.24 2.74 -4.88
N LEU A 132 -19.03 2.64 -5.46
CA LEU A 132 -17.82 3.08 -4.76
C LEU A 132 -17.83 4.59 -4.52
N VAL A 133 -18.16 5.36 -5.56
CA VAL A 133 -18.23 6.82 -5.46
C VAL A 133 -19.30 7.23 -4.44
N MET A 134 -20.47 6.62 -4.49
CA MET A 134 -21.57 6.84 -3.53
C MET A 134 -21.18 6.44 -2.11
N TRP A 135 -20.50 5.31 -1.93
CA TRP A 135 -20.01 4.88 -0.62
C TRP A 135 -19.01 5.89 -0.05
N LEU A 136 -18.06 6.35 -0.86
CA LEU A 136 -17.11 7.41 -0.47
C LEU A 136 -17.84 8.72 -0.12
N GLN A 137 -18.80 9.14 -0.93
CA GLN A 137 -19.60 10.34 -0.68
C GLN A 137 -20.47 10.21 0.58
N SER A 138 -20.97 9.01 0.90
CA SER A 138 -21.72 8.75 2.15
C SER A 138 -20.86 8.92 3.39
N LYS A 139 -19.54 8.74 3.26
CA LYS A 139 -18.51 9.06 4.26
C LYS A 139 -18.07 10.53 4.23
N GLY A 140 -18.73 11.35 3.42
CA GLY A 140 -18.37 12.74 3.17
C GLY A 140 -17.04 12.92 2.43
N CYS A 141 -16.47 11.85 1.86
CA CYS A 141 -15.22 11.91 1.13
C CYS A 141 -15.42 12.61 -0.22
N ARG A 142 -14.51 13.54 -0.57
CA ARG A 142 -14.56 14.24 -1.85
C ARG A 142 -13.80 13.46 -2.91
N VAL A 143 -14.49 12.80 -3.83
CA VAL A 143 -13.87 12.10 -4.97
C VAL A 143 -13.55 13.10 -6.08
N GLN A 144 -12.27 13.20 -6.47
CA GLN A 144 -11.85 14.06 -7.59
C GLN A 144 -12.11 13.39 -8.94
N SER A 145 -12.21 14.18 -10.02
CA SER A 145 -12.44 13.67 -11.38
C SER A 145 -11.39 12.67 -11.84
N GLU A 146 -10.11 12.89 -11.49
CA GLU A 146 -9.02 11.96 -11.80
C GLU A 146 -9.18 10.63 -11.03
N ALA A 147 -9.57 10.69 -9.76
CA ALA A 147 -9.87 9.49 -8.97
C ALA A 147 -11.04 8.69 -9.57
N GLN A 148 -12.10 9.39 -9.97
CA GLN A 148 -13.26 8.78 -10.65
C GLN A 148 -12.85 8.11 -11.97
N ARG A 149 -11.94 8.73 -12.75
CA ARG A 149 -11.40 8.13 -13.97
C ARG A 149 -10.67 6.81 -13.69
N ILE A 150 -9.76 6.79 -12.71
CA ILE A 150 -9.02 5.57 -12.34
C ILE A 150 -9.97 4.49 -11.80
N ILE A 151 -10.95 4.86 -10.98
CA ILE A 151 -11.99 3.94 -10.47
C ILE A 151 -12.76 3.33 -11.65
N GLN A 152 -13.18 4.14 -12.63
CA GLN A 152 -13.89 3.67 -13.80
C GLN A 152 -13.02 2.73 -14.66
N GLU A 153 -11.73 3.03 -14.83
CA GLU A 153 -10.78 2.16 -15.54
C GLU A 153 -10.70 0.77 -14.89
N TYR A 154 -10.66 0.69 -13.56
CA TYR A 154 -10.68 -0.58 -12.83
C TYR A 154 -12.01 -1.32 -12.99
N ALA A 155 -13.13 -0.63 -12.81
CA ALA A 155 -14.45 -1.24 -12.95
C ALA A 155 -14.67 -1.80 -14.37
N ASN A 156 -14.23 -1.08 -15.41
CA ASN A 156 -14.27 -1.54 -16.80
C ASN A 156 -13.41 -2.79 -17.03
N LYS A 157 -12.35 -3.00 -16.22
CA LYS A 157 -11.52 -4.21 -16.22
C LYS A 157 -12.11 -5.34 -15.36
N GLY A 158 -13.27 -5.14 -14.74
CA GLY A 158 -13.91 -6.14 -13.88
C GLY A 158 -13.36 -6.20 -12.46
N PHE A 159 -12.61 -5.20 -12.01
CA PHE A 159 -12.04 -5.21 -10.66
C PHE A 159 -13.10 -4.93 -9.59
N TYR A 160 -12.97 -5.64 -8.48
CA TYR A 160 -13.66 -5.36 -7.22
C TYR A 160 -12.87 -4.33 -6.42
N PHE A 161 -13.55 -3.62 -5.53
CA PHE A 161 -12.90 -2.72 -4.58
C PHE A 161 -13.12 -3.20 -3.16
N VAL A 162 -12.02 -3.44 -2.44
CA VAL A 162 -12.05 -3.59 -0.99
C VAL A 162 -12.00 -2.21 -0.39
N VAL A 163 -13.01 -1.87 0.41
CA VAL A 163 -13.08 -0.61 1.14
C VAL A 163 -13.12 -0.85 2.63
N ALA A 164 -12.50 0.04 3.40
CA ALA A 164 -12.56 0.00 4.85
C ALA A 164 -12.54 1.41 5.45
N THR A 165 -13.18 1.60 6.59
CA THR A 165 -13.13 2.85 7.36
C THR A 165 -11.96 2.81 8.35
N VAL A 166 -11.33 3.96 8.55
CA VAL A 166 -10.29 4.19 9.54
C VAL A 166 -10.69 5.37 10.41
N SER A 167 -10.81 5.12 11.72
CA SER A 167 -11.23 6.11 12.72
C SER A 167 -10.08 6.33 13.70
N VAL A 168 -9.58 7.55 13.83
CA VAL A 168 -8.39 7.87 14.62
C VAL A 168 -8.47 9.20 15.32
N VAL A 169 -7.73 9.34 16.43
CA VAL A 169 -7.40 10.66 16.97
C VAL A 169 -6.42 11.33 16.01
N PRO A 170 -6.69 12.56 15.53
CA PRO A 170 -5.80 13.32 14.65
C PRO A 170 -4.41 13.47 15.23
N LYS A 171 -3.40 13.04 14.47
CA LYS A 171 -1.99 13.24 14.79
C LYS A 171 -1.17 13.31 13.50
N PRO A 172 -0.30 14.32 13.32
CA PRO A 172 0.38 14.59 12.06
C PRO A 172 1.43 13.54 11.71
N GLU A 173 1.97 12.79 12.67
CA GLU A 173 2.98 11.78 12.43
C GLU A 173 2.48 10.56 11.64
N ALA A 174 3.42 9.90 10.97
CA ALA A 174 3.14 8.67 10.25
C ALA A 174 2.79 7.53 11.23
N ARG A 175 1.71 6.83 10.92
CA ARG A 175 1.17 5.70 11.70
C ARG A 175 0.83 4.55 10.76
N TRP A 176 0.85 3.34 11.29
CA TRP A 176 0.59 2.13 10.51
C TRP A 176 -0.82 1.59 10.78
N LEU A 177 -1.49 1.14 9.73
CA LEU A 177 -2.68 0.32 9.84
C LEU A 177 -2.29 -1.13 10.16
N SER A 178 -3.23 -1.87 10.73
CA SER A 178 -3.12 -3.32 10.88
C SER A 178 -3.10 -3.96 9.49
N PRO A 179 -2.26 -4.98 9.26
CA PRO A 179 -2.23 -5.65 7.97
C PRO A 179 -3.56 -6.33 7.66
N VAL A 180 -4.03 -6.17 6.42
CA VAL A 180 -5.13 -6.95 5.87
C VAL A 180 -4.62 -8.00 4.92
N ILE A 181 -5.27 -9.16 4.92
CA ILE A 181 -5.06 -10.20 3.92
C ILE A 181 -6.22 -10.08 2.93
N ILE A 182 -5.91 -9.92 1.66
CA ILE A 182 -6.87 -9.90 0.57
C ILE A 182 -6.50 -11.05 -0.36
N SER A 183 -7.26 -12.15 -0.27
CA SER A 183 -7.08 -13.34 -1.09
C SER A 183 -7.97 -13.27 -2.32
N PHE A 184 -7.41 -13.43 -3.52
CA PHE A 184 -8.16 -13.42 -4.77
C PHE A 184 -7.49 -14.33 -5.81
N GLU A 185 -8.19 -14.61 -6.90
CA GLU A 185 -7.63 -15.31 -8.06
C GLU A 185 -7.17 -14.31 -9.13
N SER A 186 -6.05 -14.61 -9.78
CA SER A 186 -5.52 -13.83 -10.90
C SER A 186 -4.66 -14.69 -11.81
N ASP A 187 -4.43 -14.24 -13.05
CA ASP A 187 -3.52 -14.92 -13.98
C ASP A 187 -2.04 -14.67 -13.69
N LYS A 188 -1.73 -13.57 -12.98
CA LYS A 188 -0.35 -13.13 -12.69
C LYS A 188 -0.30 -12.43 -11.33
N ALA A 189 0.76 -12.69 -10.57
CA ALA A 189 1.00 -11.98 -9.31
C ALA A 189 0.96 -10.47 -9.55
N LEU A 190 0.09 -9.79 -8.80
CA LEU A 190 -0.29 -8.40 -9.00
C LEU A 190 -0.17 -7.63 -7.69
N LEU A 191 0.38 -6.42 -7.76
CA LEU A 191 0.28 -5.43 -6.71
C LEU A 191 -0.52 -4.22 -7.25
N PRO A 192 -1.72 -3.94 -6.71
CA PRO A 192 -2.52 -2.81 -7.15
C PRO A 192 -1.84 -1.51 -6.74
N MET A 193 -1.47 -0.70 -7.73
CA MET A 193 -0.68 0.52 -7.55
C MET A 193 -1.35 1.74 -8.16
N ARG A 194 -2.23 1.58 -9.17
CA ARG A 194 -2.74 2.73 -9.96
C ARG A 194 -3.36 3.84 -9.11
N LEU A 195 -4.09 3.51 -8.04
CA LEU A 195 -4.66 4.52 -7.15
C LEU A 195 -3.59 5.37 -6.44
N LEU A 196 -2.39 4.83 -6.20
CA LEU A 196 -1.29 5.59 -5.59
C LEU A 196 -0.76 6.72 -6.48
N ALA A 197 -1.11 6.75 -7.77
CA ALA A 197 -0.82 7.88 -8.66
C ALA A 197 -1.46 9.19 -8.18
N LEU A 198 -2.53 9.08 -7.38
CA LEU A 198 -3.26 10.21 -6.82
C LEU A 198 -2.58 10.77 -5.57
N ASN A 199 -1.61 10.05 -5.00
CA ASN A 199 -0.98 10.45 -3.73
C ASN A 199 -0.14 11.71 -3.97
N GLY A 200 -0.24 12.71 -3.10
CA GLY A 200 0.47 13.98 -3.31
C GLY A 200 1.98 13.94 -2.99
N ARG A 201 2.52 12.79 -2.56
CA ARG A 201 3.89 12.65 -2.04
C ARG A 201 4.51 11.32 -2.43
N SER A 202 5.84 11.27 -2.53
CA SER A 202 6.54 10.00 -2.74
C SER A 202 6.32 9.01 -1.61
N ILE A 203 6.21 7.73 -1.95
CA ILE A 203 5.77 6.67 -1.04
C ILE A 203 6.92 5.68 -0.84
N PRO A 204 7.51 5.59 0.36
CA PRO A 204 8.42 4.51 0.71
C PRO A 204 7.67 3.16 0.68
N SER A 205 8.20 2.21 -0.08
CA SER A 205 7.53 0.94 -0.34
C SER A 205 8.47 -0.23 -0.13
N GLN A 206 7.98 -1.24 0.60
CA GLN A 206 8.67 -2.50 0.82
C GLN A 206 7.72 -3.63 0.43
N VAL A 207 8.14 -4.46 -0.53
CA VAL A 207 7.30 -5.51 -1.10
C VAL A 207 8.04 -6.83 -1.02
N PHE A 208 7.44 -7.80 -0.37
CA PHE A 208 7.87 -9.19 -0.44
C PHE A 208 7.01 -9.92 -1.47
N VAL A 209 7.61 -10.84 -2.21
CA VAL A 209 6.91 -11.65 -3.20
C VAL A 209 7.37 -13.08 -3.09
N SER A 210 6.44 -14.01 -2.85
CA SER A 210 6.69 -15.46 -2.85
C SER A 210 6.16 -16.07 -4.14
N THR A 211 7.06 -16.45 -5.04
CA THR A 211 6.74 -17.18 -6.30
C THR A 211 7.72 -18.32 -6.54
N SER A 212 7.58 -19.12 -7.59
CA SER A 212 8.53 -20.20 -7.90
C SER A 212 9.94 -19.72 -8.27
N VAL A 213 10.10 -18.43 -8.61
CA VAL A 213 11.37 -17.82 -9.03
C VAL A 213 11.57 -16.46 -8.35
N ARG A 214 12.80 -15.93 -8.42
CA ARG A 214 13.04 -14.53 -8.07
C ARG A 214 12.36 -13.62 -9.08
N VAL A 215 11.87 -12.49 -8.62
CA VAL A 215 11.12 -11.55 -9.45
C VAL A 215 11.69 -10.15 -9.43
N SER A 216 11.34 -9.37 -10.43
CA SER A 216 11.58 -7.94 -10.55
C SER A 216 10.25 -7.23 -10.79
N ALA A 217 10.18 -5.95 -10.42
CA ALA A 217 9.03 -5.09 -10.65
C ALA A 217 9.50 -3.70 -11.07
N ASP A 218 8.78 -3.09 -12.01
CA ASP A 218 9.09 -1.74 -12.46
C ASP A 218 8.92 -0.75 -11.28
N GLY A 219 9.88 0.15 -11.08
CA GLY A 219 9.87 1.11 -9.97
C GLY A 219 10.31 0.56 -8.60
N LEU A 220 10.70 -0.72 -8.51
CA LEU A 220 11.21 -1.32 -7.28
C LEU A 220 12.54 -2.06 -7.53
N ALA A 221 13.54 -1.81 -6.70
CA ALA A 221 14.83 -2.49 -6.75
C ALA A 221 14.80 -3.74 -5.87
N GLU A 222 15.51 -4.80 -6.28
CA GLU A 222 15.70 -6.00 -5.45
C GLU A 222 16.72 -5.73 -4.34
N TYR A 223 16.34 -6.03 -3.10
CA TYR A 223 17.19 -5.87 -1.90
C TYR A 223 17.68 -7.19 -1.34
N GLY A 224 16.99 -8.29 -1.63
CA GLY A 224 17.39 -9.62 -1.19
C GLY A 224 16.41 -10.71 -1.61
N SER A 225 16.83 -11.95 -1.42
CA SER A 225 15.96 -13.10 -1.65
C SER A 225 16.32 -14.28 -0.76
N ALA A 226 15.34 -15.09 -0.38
CA ALA A 226 15.52 -16.33 0.37
C ALA A 226 14.67 -17.46 -0.22
N GLY A 227 15.10 -18.71 -0.02
CA GLY A 227 14.35 -19.89 -0.43
C GLY A 227 13.16 -20.22 0.47
N SER A 228 12.21 -21.00 -0.06
CA SER A 228 11.06 -21.55 0.66
C SER A 228 11.45 -22.35 1.91
N PRO A 229 10.50 -22.59 2.85
CA PRO A 229 10.77 -23.28 4.11
C PRO A 229 11.55 -24.59 3.98
N THR A 230 11.24 -25.44 3.00
CA THR A 230 11.89 -26.75 2.80
C THR A 230 13.35 -26.67 2.39
N ARG A 231 13.80 -25.52 1.86
CA ARG A 231 15.20 -25.27 1.48
C ARG A 231 15.90 -24.33 2.46
N SER A 232 15.26 -24.05 3.60
CA SER A 232 15.71 -23.06 4.55
C SER A 232 16.08 -23.70 5.89
N PRO A 233 17.00 -23.11 6.66
CA PRO A 233 17.30 -23.57 8.01
C PRO A 233 16.24 -23.16 9.04
N TYR A 234 15.17 -22.46 8.66
CA TYR A 234 14.17 -21.90 9.59
C TYR A 234 13.21 -22.95 10.16
N ARG A 235 12.59 -22.65 11.32
CA ARG A 235 11.66 -23.55 12.03
C ARG A 235 10.28 -22.91 12.21
N LEU A 236 9.23 -23.72 12.16
CA LEU A 236 7.83 -23.28 12.24
C LEU A 236 7.50 -22.52 13.53
N ASN A 237 8.06 -22.93 14.66
CA ASN A 237 7.87 -22.27 15.95
C ASN A 237 8.56 -20.89 16.03
N GLU A 238 9.62 -20.67 15.25
CA GLU A 238 10.34 -19.39 15.21
C GLU A 238 9.77 -18.42 14.18
N PHE A 239 9.18 -18.94 13.10
CA PHE A 239 8.63 -18.16 11.99
C PHE A 239 7.23 -18.65 11.58
N PRO A 240 6.25 -18.66 12.49
CA PRO A 240 4.92 -19.23 12.22
C PRO A 240 4.23 -18.57 11.03
N MET A 241 4.37 -17.25 10.87
CA MET A 241 3.71 -16.50 9.80
C MET A 241 4.34 -16.81 8.44
N PHE A 242 5.67 -16.94 8.37
CA PHE A 242 6.36 -17.37 7.16
C PHE A 242 5.85 -18.73 6.69
N PHE A 243 5.77 -19.74 7.57
CA PHE A 243 5.30 -21.06 7.18
C PHE A 243 3.79 -21.09 6.87
N GLN A 244 3.00 -20.17 7.43
CA GLN A 244 1.58 -20.04 7.11
C GLN A 244 1.35 -19.59 5.66
N PHE A 245 2.17 -18.66 5.15
CA PHE A 245 1.93 -18.02 3.86
C PHE A 245 2.91 -18.41 2.76
N VAL A 246 4.13 -18.84 3.09
CA VAL A 246 5.14 -19.26 2.11
C VAL A 246 5.04 -20.76 1.88
N ARG A 247 4.83 -21.14 0.63
CA ARG A 247 4.71 -22.55 0.21
C ARG A 247 6.08 -23.18 -0.05
N THR A 248 6.09 -24.49 -0.18
CA THR A 248 7.29 -25.23 -0.60
C THR A 248 7.66 -24.88 -2.04
N ASN A 249 8.94 -24.96 -2.38
CA ASN A 249 9.49 -24.69 -3.72
C ASN A 249 9.26 -23.26 -4.27
N THR A 250 9.02 -22.29 -3.39
CA THR A 250 9.04 -20.86 -3.75
C THR A 250 10.36 -20.18 -3.37
N MET A 251 10.53 -18.95 -3.85
CA MET A 251 11.53 -17.98 -3.45
C MET A 251 10.78 -16.76 -2.95
N VAL A 252 11.19 -16.24 -1.79
CA VAL A 252 10.77 -14.92 -1.30
C VAL A 252 11.76 -13.90 -1.81
N THR A 253 11.29 -12.94 -2.59
CA THR A 253 12.08 -11.79 -3.07
C THR A 253 11.63 -10.55 -2.32
N GLU A 254 12.56 -9.77 -1.79
CA GLU A 254 12.28 -8.44 -1.26
C GLU A 254 12.64 -7.37 -2.28
N LEU A 255 11.67 -6.52 -2.58
CA LEU A 255 11.78 -5.36 -3.44
C LEU A 255 11.51 -4.11 -2.61
N ARG A 256 12.26 -3.03 -2.84
CA ARG A 256 11.99 -1.73 -2.21
C ARG A 256 12.15 -0.59 -3.19
N GLY A 257 11.48 0.53 -2.90
CA GLY A 257 11.60 1.74 -3.68
C GLY A 257 10.97 2.93 -3.00
N LEU A 258 11.26 4.10 -3.56
CA LEU A 258 10.55 5.34 -3.27
C LEU A 258 9.68 5.63 -4.49
N ILE A 259 8.39 5.35 -4.38
CA ILE A 259 7.46 5.43 -5.51
C ILE A 259 7.06 6.88 -5.71
N ASP A 260 7.33 7.41 -6.91
CA ASP A 260 6.83 8.69 -7.37
C ASP A 260 5.39 8.53 -7.92
N PRO A 261 4.36 9.11 -7.30
CA PRO A 261 2.98 9.06 -7.77
C PRO A 261 2.85 9.50 -9.24
N GLY A 262 3.61 10.51 -9.68
CA GLY A 262 3.57 11.00 -11.06
C GLY A 262 4.05 9.97 -12.10
N ALA A 263 4.84 8.97 -11.67
CA ALA A 263 5.32 7.89 -12.53
C ALA A 263 4.39 6.65 -12.55
N VAL A 264 3.38 6.59 -11.67
CA VAL A 264 2.48 5.43 -11.55
C VAL A 264 1.41 5.48 -12.63
N THR A 265 1.62 4.71 -13.71
CA THR A 265 0.69 4.64 -14.86
C THR A 265 -0.06 3.31 -14.95
N ALA A 266 0.36 2.28 -14.20
CA ALA A 266 -0.22 0.95 -14.21
C ALA A 266 -0.03 0.24 -12.87
N ASP A 267 -0.71 -0.89 -12.69
CA ASP A 267 -0.43 -1.82 -11.60
C ASP A 267 0.88 -2.57 -11.83
N VAL A 268 1.48 -3.04 -10.74
CA VAL A 268 2.75 -3.77 -10.79
C VAL A 268 2.49 -5.25 -11.02
N TYR A 269 3.09 -5.77 -12.09
CA TYR A 269 3.18 -7.20 -12.35
C TYR A 269 4.61 -7.68 -12.16
N PHE A 270 4.77 -8.77 -11.42
CA PHE A 270 6.09 -9.33 -11.12
C PHE A 270 6.59 -10.18 -12.29
N LYS A 271 7.78 -9.85 -12.79
CA LYS A 271 8.42 -10.55 -13.91
C LYS A 271 9.57 -11.40 -13.36
N PRO A 272 9.80 -12.64 -13.85
CA PRO A 272 10.98 -13.40 -13.49
C PRO A 272 12.25 -12.56 -13.65
N ASN A 273 13.07 -12.47 -12.60
CA ASN A 273 14.32 -11.73 -12.69
C ASN A 273 15.30 -12.52 -13.57
N LYS A 274 15.68 -11.96 -14.71
CA LYS A 274 16.70 -12.53 -15.59
C LYS A 274 18.08 -12.21 -15.03
N GLN A 275 18.47 -12.84 -13.92
CA GLN A 275 19.89 -12.79 -13.54
C GLN A 275 20.71 -13.66 -14.50
N LYS A 276 21.77 -13.05 -15.06
CA LYS A 276 22.83 -13.71 -15.84
C LYS A 276 23.30 -14.96 -15.06
N PRO A 277 23.56 -16.10 -15.72
CA PRO A 277 24.06 -17.28 -15.03
C PRO A 277 25.26 -16.87 -14.17
N ALA A 278 25.28 -17.33 -12.92
CA ALA A 278 26.41 -17.12 -12.02
C ALA A 278 27.68 -17.44 -12.80
N SER A 279 28.56 -16.45 -12.95
CA SER A 279 29.91 -16.70 -13.45
C SER A 279 30.52 -17.71 -12.49
N GLY A 280 30.63 -18.95 -12.95
CA GLY A 280 31.36 -19.99 -12.24
C GLY A 280 32.77 -19.49 -11.98
N GLY A 281 33.12 -19.40 -10.70
CA GLY A 281 34.48 -19.28 -10.20
C GLY A 281 34.84 -20.57 -9.49
#